data_AF-H8FSH7-F1
#
_entry.id   AF-H8FSH7-F1
#
_cell.length_a   1.000
_cell.length_b   1.000
_cell.length_c   1.000
_cell.angle_alpha   90.00
_cell.angle_beta   90.00
_cell.angle_gamma   90.00
#
_symmetry.space_group_name_H-M   'P 1'
#
loop_
_entity.id
_entity.type
_entity.pdbx_description
1 polymer ?
#
loop_
_entity_poly.entity_id
_entity_poly.type
_entity_poly.pdbx_seq_one_letter_code
_entity_poly.pdbx_strand_id
1 'polypeptide(L)'
;MSQSHLPYRRPAELVEAGLIDAAALAAVEQAATAFPLLLPRQLAALIDPADPADPIARQFVPQAEEMEIRPEDRADPIGDQTYSPQAGIVHRYPDRVLLTPLLTCAAHCRFCFRRTRVGDTAAAMSPAEIDAALAYIAARPEVREVVITGGDPLMLGPRRIGLLLAALAGIAHLDVVRFHTRLPVVAPDRIDAAMVAALCPPPQAGFSVWLAVQINHARELAPATAQALARLTDTGLPLLAQTVLLKGVNDSAATLEALFRALVRQRVRPYYLHHPDLAPGTGHFRPSLAEGRALMRTLRGRLSGIALPTYVLDIPGGFGKVPVGPDYWDEDSLTVTDPSGRRHSRPQG
;
A
#
# COMPACT_ATOMS: atom_id res chain seq x y z
N MET A 1 16.68 12.33 23.64
CA MET A 1 15.49 12.16 22.77
C MET A 1 14.30 11.92 23.70
N SER A 2 13.32 12.82 23.70
CA SER A 2 12.12 12.74 24.56
C SER A 2 11.35 11.45 24.29
N GLN A 3 10.80 10.80 25.33
CA GLN A 3 9.95 9.59 25.21
C GLN A 3 8.69 9.83 24.33
N SER A 4 8.36 11.08 24.01
CA SER A 4 7.18 11.52 23.25
C SER A 4 7.14 11.12 21.76
N HIS A 5 8.19 10.49 21.21
CA HIS A 5 8.26 10.14 19.78
C HIS A 5 8.17 8.63 19.49
N LEU A 6 8.25 7.76 20.50
CA LEU A 6 8.23 6.32 20.28
C LEU A 6 6.81 5.84 19.94
N PRO A 7 6.65 4.90 18.99
CA PRO A 7 5.33 4.35 18.64
C PRO A 7 4.74 3.59 19.83
N TYR A 8 3.42 3.55 19.90
CA TYR A 8 2.71 2.62 20.78
C TYR A 8 3.00 1.18 20.34
N ARG A 9 3.38 0.34 21.29
CA ARG A 9 3.72 -1.08 21.06
C ARG A 9 2.99 -2.02 22.00
N ARG A 10 2.46 -1.51 23.11
CA ARG A 10 1.69 -2.30 24.07
C ARG A 10 0.24 -1.78 24.11
N PRO A 11 -0.77 -2.66 24.05
CA PRO A 11 -2.18 -2.28 24.13
C PRO A 11 -2.52 -1.40 25.35
N ALA A 12 -1.92 -1.64 26.51
CA ALA A 12 -2.12 -0.81 27.71
C ALA A 12 -1.78 0.68 27.48
N GLU A 13 -0.79 0.98 26.63
CA GLU A 13 -0.42 2.37 26.30
C GLU A 13 -1.51 3.08 25.50
N LEU A 14 -2.39 2.34 24.80
CA LEU A 14 -3.54 2.90 24.11
C LEU A 14 -4.64 3.33 25.09
N VAL A 15 -4.84 2.59 26.19
CA VAL A 15 -5.75 2.97 27.29
C VAL A 15 -5.23 4.21 28.00
N GLU A 16 -3.93 4.23 28.35
CA GLU A 16 -3.27 5.38 28.98
C GLU A 16 -3.38 6.65 28.12
N ALA A 17 -3.35 6.50 26.79
CA ALA A 17 -3.51 7.59 25.83
C ALA A 17 -4.97 7.95 25.52
N GLY A 18 -5.95 7.25 26.08
CA GLY A 18 -7.37 7.47 25.81
C GLY A 18 -7.79 7.12 24.38
N LEU A 19 -7.04 6.26 23.68
CA LEU A 19 -7.33 5.82 22.32
C LEU A 19 -8.29 4.62 22.27
N ILE A 20 -8.40 3.90 23.38
CA ILE A 20 -9.37 2.81 23.57
C ILE A 20 -9.90 2.84 25.01
N ASP A 21 -11.10 2.31 25.21
CA ASP A 21 -11.64 2.07 26.54
C ASP A 21 -10.91 0.93 27.26
N ALA A 22 -10.79 1.03 28.59
CA ALA A 22 -10.19 -0.03 29.41
C ALA A 22 -10.90 -1.39 29.25
N ALA A 23 -12.20 -1.38 28.96
CA ALA A 23 -12.98 -2.58 28.69
C ALA A 23 -12.56 -3.31 27.39
N ALA A 24 -11.98 -2.59 26.43
CA ALA A 24 -11.50 -3.17 25.17
C ALA A 24 -10.11 -3.82 25.31
N LEU A 25 -9.36 -3.52 26.38
CA LEU A 25 -7.95 -3.89 26.52
C LEU A 25 -7.70 -5.39 26.29
N ALA A 26 -8.47 -6.27 26.93
CA ALA A 26 -8.27 -7.71 26.83
C ALA A 26 -8.40 -8.23 25.39
N ALA A 27 -9.37 -7.72 24.62
CA ALA A 27 -9.56 -8.08 23.23
C ALA A 27 -8.42 -7.55 22.35
N VAL A 28 -7.97 -6.31 22.60
CA VAL A 28 -6.84 -5.70 21.89
C VAL A 28 -5.53 -6.46 22.18
N GLU A 29 -5.31 -6.92 23.41
CA GLU A 29 -4.16 -7.76 23.78
C GLU A 29 -4.16 -9.11 23.08
N GLN A 30 -5.33 -9.75 22.98
CA GLN A 30 -5.46 -10.99 22.25
C GLN A 30 -5.15 -10.80 20.75
N ALA A 31 -5.71 -9.77 20.11
CA ALA A 31 -5.43 -9.44 18.71
C ALA A 31 -3.96 -9.04 18.47
N ALA A 32 -3.35 -8.32 19.41
CA ALA A 32 -1.94 -7.94 19.36
C ALA A 32 -0.99 -9.16 19.48
N THR A 33 -1.45 -10.28 20.04
CA THR A 33 -0.68 -11.53 20.07
C THR A 33 -0.55 -12.13 18.68
N ALA A 34 -1.63 -12.10 17.88
CA ALA A 34 -1.63 -12.61 16.51
C ALA A 34 -0.89 -11.69 15.53
N PHE A 35 -0.99 -10.37 15.73
CA PHE A 35 -0.25 -9.39 14.94
C PHE A 35 0.13 -8.18 15.81
N PRO A 36 1.42 -7.99 16.14
CA PRO A 36 1.86 -7.00 17.12
C PRO A 36 1.37 -5.58 16.83
N LEU A 37 1.09 -4.81 17.88
CA LEU A 37 0.81 -3.39 17.77
C LEU A 37 2.08 -2.62 17.40
N LEU A 38 1.97 -1.76 16.38
CA LEU A 38 2.98 -0.75 16.06
C LEU A 38 2.27 0.47 15.48
N LEU A 39 1.96 1.44 16.33
CA LEU A 39 1.23 2.66 15.98
C LEU A 39 2.09 3.90 16.27
N PRO A 40 2.62 4.58 15.24
CA PRO A 40 3.31 5.86 15.38
C PRO A 40 2.41 6.93 16.04
N ARG A 41 3.01 7.76 16.90
CA ARG A 41 2.32 8.85 17.61
C ARG A 41 1.64 9.85 16.67
N GLN A 42 2.26 10.12 15.53
CA GLN A 42 1.71 11.04 14.53
C GLN A 42 0.41 10.52 13.91
N LEU A 43 0.30 9.20 13.68
CA LEU A 43 -0.94 8.58 13.23
C LEU A 43 -1.97 8.52 14.34
N ALA A 44 -1.55 8.21 15.56
CA ALA A 44 -2.44 8.21 16.72
C ALA A 44 -3.06 9.59 16.97
N ALA A 45 -2.32 10.67 16.71
CA ALA A 45 -2.85 12.04 16.82
C ALA A 45 -3.92 12.36 15.76
N LEU A 46 -4.08 11.53 14.72
CA LEU A 46 -5.17 11.67 13.75
C LEU A 46 -6.41 10.90 14.17
N ILE A 47 -6.37 10.05 15.19
CA ILE A 47 -7.52 9.28 15.68
C ILE A 47 -8.45 10.21 16.45
N ASP A 48 -9.74 10.17 16.15
CA ASP A 48 -10.77 10.78 16.99
C ASP A 48 -11.26 9.73 18.01
N PRO A 49 -10.88 9.84 19.30
CA PRO A 49 -11.27 8.86 20.31
C PRO A 49 -12.77 8.92 20.65
N ALA A 50 -13.49 9.97 20.26
CA ALA A 50 -14.93 10.07 20.43
C ALA A 50 -15.73 9.32 19.34
N ASP A 51 -15.08 8.97 18.22
CA ASP A 51 -15.67 8.20 17.14
C ASP A 51 -15.26 6.72 17.23
N PRO A 52 -16.13 5.81 17.73
CA PRO A 52 -15.82 4.39 17.79
C PRO A 52 -15.66 3.74 16.41
N ALA A 53 -16.08 4.43 15.33
CA ALA A 53 -15.91 4.01 13.95
C ALA A 53 -14.75 4.74 13.24
N ASP A 54 -13.84 5.40 13.99
CA ASP A 54 -12.79 6.22 13.42
C ASP A 54 -11.97 5.45 12.35
N PRO A 55 -11.90 5.96 11.10
CA PRO A 55 -11.26 5.28 9.99
C PRO A 55 -9.73 5.20 10.11
N ILE A 56 -9.10 6.03 10.95
CA ILE A 56 -7.67 5.91 11.24
C ILE A 56 -7.46 4.84 12.31
N ALA A 57 -8.24 4.84 13.40
CA ALA A 57 -8.16 3.83 14.45
C ALA A 57 -8.34 2.43 13.86
N ARG A 58 -9.38 2.22 13.03
CA ARG A 58 -9.61 0.95 12.33
C ARG A 58 -8.41 0.44 11.56
N GLN A 59 -7.57 1.32 11.01
CA GLN A 59 -6.40 0.89 10.24
C GLN A 59 -5.20 0.46 11.09
N PHE A 60 -5.12 0.84 12.36
CA PHE A 60 -3.91 0.69 13.17
C PHE A 60 -4.10 0.16 14.60
N VAL A 61 -5.29 0.28 15.19
CA VAL A 61 -5.64 -0.25 16.52
C VAL A 61 -6.13 -1.69 16.37
N PRO A 62 -5.55 -2.67 17.07
CA PRO A 62 -6.00 -4.05 17.00
C PRO A 62 -7.47 -4.21 17.39
N GLN A 63 -8.20 -5.06 16.68
CA GLN A 63 -9.63 -5.30 16.93
C GLN A 63 -9.91 -6.79 17.18
N ALA A 64 -11.00 -7.09 17.91
CA ALA A 64 -11.38 -8.46 18.26
C ALA A 64 -11.66 -9.30 16.99
N GLU A 65 -12.24 -8.68 15.96
CA GLU A 65 -12.57 -9.27 14.66
C GLU A 65 -11.34 -9.78 13.90
N GLU A 66 -10.12 -9.43 14.33
CA GLU A 66 -8.89 -10.00 13.78
C GLU A 66 -8.64 -11.45 14.22
N MET A 67 -9.31 -11.90 15.28
CA MET A 67 -9.22 -13.28 15.75
C MET A 67 -10.08 -14.23 14.93
N GLU A 68 -10.96 -13.70 14.07
CA GLU A 68 -11.79 -14.49 13.16
C GLU A 68 -10.99 -14.88 11.91
N ILE A 69 -10.46 -16.10 11.92
CA ILE A 69 -9.80 -16.70 10.75
C ILE A 69 -10.83 -17.49 9.94
N ARG A 70 -10.99 -17.16 8.66
CA ARG A 70 -11.97 -17.82 7.79
C ARG A 70 -11.33 -18.96 6.99
N PRO A 71 -12.11 -19.98 6.56
CA PRO A 71 -11.58 -21.11 5.79
C PRO A 71 -10.88 -20.70 4.48
N GLU A 72 -11.29 -19.59 3.87
CA GLU A 72 -10.69 -19.07 2.64
C GLU A 72 -9.41 -18.25 2.85
N ASP A 73 -9.07 -17.89 4.09
CA ASP A 73 -7.89 -17.09 4.39
C ASP A 73 -6.60 -17.89 4.17
N ARG A 74 -5.54 -17.22 3.72
CA ARG A 74 -4.28 -17.80 3.26
C ARG A 74 -3.10 -17.02 3.81
N ALA A 75 -2.12 -17.71 4.37
CA ALA A 75 -0.91 -17.07 4.91
C ALA A 75 -0.09 -16.32 3.84
N ASP A 76 -0.15 -16.79 2.58
CA ASP A 76 0.40 -16.12 1.40
C ASP A 76 -0.71 -15.87 0.38
N PRO A 77 -1.56 -14.84 0.60
CA PRO A 77 -2.80 -14.69 -0.15
C PRO A 77 -2.58 -14.31 -1.62
N ILE A 78 -1.43 -13.70 -1.93
CA ILE A 78 -1.08 -13.29 -3.29
C ILE A 78 -0.02 -14.20 -3.93
N GLY A 79 0.37 -15.31 -3.28
CA GLY A 79 1.33 -16.27 -3.82
C GLY A 79 2.73 -15.67 -4.04
N ASP A 80 3.24 -14.83 -3.15
CA ASP A 80 4.62 -14.34 -3.27
C ASP A 80 5.62 -15.51 -3.24
N GLN A 81 5.43 -16.48 -2.32
CA GLN A 81 6.35 -17.61 -2.13
C GLN A 81 6.42 -18.52 -3.36
N THR A 82 5.29 -18.73 -4.02
CA THR A 82 5.20 -19.55 -5.24
C THR A 82 6.11 -19.03 -6.35
N TYR A 83 6.31 -17.71 -6.41
CA TYR A 83 7.12 -17.04 -7.43
C TYR A 83 8.44 -16.51 -6.85
N SER A 84 8.95 -17.10 -5.77
CA SER A 84 10.22 -16.71 -5.14
C SER A 84 11.36 -17.66 -5.53
N PRO A 85 12.09 -17.41 -6.63
CA PRO A 85 13.20 -18.26 -7.05
C PRO A 85 14.39 -18.22 -6.08
N GLN A 86 14.51 -17.15 -5.29
CA GLN A 86 15.54 -16.97 -4.27
C GLN A 86 15.11 -15.94 -3.22
N ALA A 87 15.87 -15.84 -2.14
CA ALA A 87 15.65 -14.84 -1.10
C ALA A 87 15.60 -13.42 -1.68
N GLY A 88 14.57 -12.67 -1.29
CA GLY A 88 14.40 -11.27 -1.70
C GLY A 88 13.78 -11.05 -3.07
N ILE A 89 13.63 -12.07 -3.92
CA ILE A 89 13.06 -11.91 -5.27
C ILE A 89 11.70 -12.58 -5.34
N VAL A 90 10.70 -11.85 -5.86
CA VAL A 90 9.46 -12.44 -6.38
C VAL A 90 9.37 -12.12 -7.87
N HIS A 91 9.43 -13.13 -8.73
CA HIS A 91 9.40 -12.97 -10.19
C HIS A 91 8.15 -13.64 -10.77
N ARG A 92 7.01 -12.94 -10.66
CA ARG A 92 5.70 -13.40 -11.13
C ARG A 92 5.42 -13.06 -12.59
N TYR A 93 5.81 -11.86 -13.00
CA TYR A 93 5.52 -11.32 -14.32
C TYR A 93 6.77 -11.39 -15.19
N PRO A 94 6.63 -11.55 -16.52
CA PRO A 94 7.79 -11.73 -17.40
C PRO A 94 8.82 -10.60 -17.37
N ASP A 95 8.38 -9.36 -17.15
CA ASP A 95 9.20 -8.16 -17.35
C ASP A 95 9.53 -7.40 -16.06
N ARG A 96 9.14 -7.93 -14.89
CA ARG A 96 9.33 -7.21 -13.63
C ARG A 96 9.40 -8.12 -12.41
N VAL A 97 10.23 -7.69 -11.47
CA VAL A 97 10.45 -8.39 -10.20
C VAL A 97 10.06 -7.53 -9.01
N LEU A 98 9.68 -8.16 -7.91
CA LEU A 98 9.75 -7.54 -6.59
C LEU A 98 11.12 -7.81 -5.98
N LEU A 99 11.74 -6.78 -5.41
CA LEU A 99 12.90 -6.87 -4.53
C LEU A 99 12.45 -6.54 -3.11
N THR A 100 12.61 -7.48 -2.17
CA THR A 100 12.19 -7.32 -0.77
C THR A 100 13.40 -7.31 0.18
N PRO A 101 14.12 -6.18 0.31
CA PRO A 101 15.35 -6.10 1.10
C PRO A 101 15.14 -6.28 2.61
N LEU A 102 13.91 -6.06 3.10
CA LEU A 102 13.52 -6.22 4.50
C LEU A 102 12.01 -6.40 4.65
N LEU A 103 11.59 -6.91 5.81
CA LEU A 103 10.18 -7.10 6.18
C LEU A 103 9.72 -6.24 7.37
N THR A 104 10.48 -5.21 7.74
CA THR A 104 10.11 -4.26 8.80
C THR A 104 9.26 -3.10 8.27
N CYS A 105 8.32 -2.62 9.08
CA CYS A 105 7.50 -1.44 8.80
C CYS A 105 7.64 -0.41 9.94
N ALA A 106 7.28 0.86 9.68
CA ALA A 106 7.14 1.89 10.72
C ALA A 106 5.78 1.84 11.43
N ALA A 107 4.78 1.20 10.81
CA ALA A 107 3.46 0.96 11.39
C ALA A 107 2.94 -0.42 10.94
N HIS A 108 2.12 -1.05 11.78
CA HIS A 108 1.45 -2.31 11.46
C HIS A 108 -0.01 -2.03 11.07
N CYS A 109 -0.27 -1.99 9.77
CA CYS A 109 -1.61 -1.81 9.22
C CYS A 109 -2.45 -3.07 9.50
N ARG A 110 -3.61 -2.96 10.15
CA ARG A 110 -4.41 -4.13 10.58
C ARG A 110 -4.98 -4.96 9.42
N PHE A 111 -5.01 -4.38 8.22
CA PHE A 111 -5.39 -5.04 6.96
C PHE A 111 -4.19 -5.52 6.13
N CYS A 112 -2.97 -5.56 6.68
CA CYS A 112 -1.78 -5.93 5.94
C CYS A 112 -1.86 -7.36 5.40
N PHE A 113 -1.83 -7.53 4.08
CA PHE A 113 -1.85 -8.87 3.47
C PHE A 113 -0.58 -9.69 3.75
N ARG A 114 0.51 -9.03 4.16
CA ARG A 114 1.78 -9.65 4.58
C ARG A 114 1.92 -9.80 6.10
N ARG A 115 0.85 -9.64 6.88
CA ARG A 115 0.88 -9.66 8.36
C ARG A 115 1.51 -10.90 8.98
N THR A 116 1.53 -12.03 8.28
CA THR A 116 2.17 -13.29 8.70
C THR A 116 3.70 -13.27 8.55
N ARG A 117 4.26 -12.27 7.87
CA ARG A 117 5.69 -12.16 7.52
C ARG A 117 6.32 -10.83 7.96
N VAL A 118 5.55 -9.74 7.96
CA VAL A 118 6.08 -8.42 8.38
C VAL A 118 6.25 -8.35 9.89
N GLY A 119 7.28 -7.62 10.32
CA GLY A 119 7.66 -7.52 11.74
C GLY A 119 8.80 -8.45 12.16
N ASP A 120 9.18 -9.41 11.30
CA ASP A 120 10.39 -10.21 11.49
C ASP A 120 11.64 -9.38 11.12
N THR A 121 12.36 -8.91 12.14
CA THR A 121 13.61 -8.15 11.96
C THR A 121 14.78 -9.04 11.52
N ALA A 122 14.69 -10.36 11.69
CA ALA A 122 15.70 -11.31 11.20
C ALA A 122 15.59 -11.52 9.69
N ALA A 123 14.48 -11.12 9.06
CA ALA A 123 14.25 -11.24 7.62
C ALA A 123 14.86 -10.09 6.78
N ALA A 124 15.77 -9.29 7.34
CA ALA A 124 16.54 -8.33 6.56
C ALA A 124 17.63 -9.05 5.76
N MET A 125 17.70 -8.79 4.45
CA MET A 125 18.71 -9.42 3.59
C MET A 125 20.12 -8.98 3.98
N SER A 126 21.01 -9.96 4.08
CA SER A 126 22.45 -9.77 4.17
C SER A 126 23.01 -9.13 2.88
N PRO A 127 24.22 -8.53 2.93
CA PRO A 127 24.88 -8.01 1.73
C PRO A 127 25.01 -9.06 0.61
N ALA A 128 25.36 -10.30 0.96
CA ALA A 128 25.50 -11.39 0.00
C ALA A 128 24.17 -11.76 -0.68
N GLU A 129 23.06 -11.74 0.06
CA GLU A 129 21.72 -11.97 -0.51
C GLU A 129 21.30 -10.82 -1.44
N ILE A 130 21.64 -9.57 -1.09
CA ILE A 130 21.38 -8.42 -1.97
C ILE A 130 22.18 -8.55 -3.26
N ASP A 131 23.47 -8.90 -3.19
CA ASP A 131 24.31 -9.11 -4.36
C ASP A 131 23.77 -10.25 -5.23
N ALA A 132 23.32 -11.35 -4.63
CA ALA A 132 22.69 -12.46 -5.35
C ALA A 132 21.38 -12.03 -6.04
N ALA A 133 20.57 -11.17 -5.39
CA ALA A 133 19.34 -10.64 -5.98
C ALA A 133 19.62 -9.68 -7.15
N LEU A 134 20.64 -8.84 -7.04
CA LEU A 134 21.09 -7.97 -8.12
C LEU A 134 21.63 -8.78 -9.31
N ALA A 135 22.41 -9.83 -9.04
CA ALA A 135 22.90 -10.75 -10.07
C ALA A 135 21.75 -11.47 -10.80
N TYR A 136 20.70 -11.88 -10.06
CA TYR A 136 19.50 -12.48 -10.66
C TYR A 136 18.82 -11.56 -11.68
N ILE A 137 18.71 -10.27 -11.35
CA ILE A 137 18.12 -9.22 -12.20
C ILE A 137 19.03 -8.94 -13.40
N ALA A 138 20.35 -8.80 -13.17
CA ALA A 138 21.32 -8.52 -14.21
C ALA A 138 21.39 -9.63 -15.27
N ALA A 139 21.17 -10.89 -14.88
CA ALA A 139 21.19 -12.04 -15.79
C ALA A 139 19.92 -12.17 -16.66
N ARG A 140 18.91 -11.30 -16.49
CA ARG A 140 17.58 -11.41 -17.11
C ARG A 140 17.22 -10.14 -17.89
N PRO A 141 17.62 -10.03 -19.16
CA PRO A 141 17.40 -8.83 -19.97
C PRO A 141 15.92 -8.52 -20.22
N GLU A 142 15.03 -9.49 -20.02
CA GLU A 142 13.58 -9.32 -20.06
C GLU A 142 13.04 -8.48 -18.89
N VAL A 143 13.74 -8.41 -17.75
CA VAL A 143 13.31 -7.65 -16.57
C VAL A 143 13.56 -6.16 -16.81
N ARG A 144 12.52 -5.41 -17.10
CA ARG A 144 12.56 -3.96 -17.34
C ARG A 144 12.25 -3.13 -16.10
N GLU A 145 11.57 -3.72 -15.12
CA GLU A 145 11.16 -3.03 -13.89
C GLU A 145 11.54 -3.78 -12.61
N VAL A 146 12.09 -3.05 -11.64
CA VAL A 146 12.33 -3.54 -10.28
C VAL A 146 11.43 -2.80 -9.30
N VAL A 147 10.56 -3.54 -8.60
CA VAL A 147 9.69 -2.97 -7.57
C VAL A 147 10.28 -3.27 -6.19
N ILE A 148 10.81 -2.25 -5.52
CA ILE A 148 11.38 -2.37 -4.17
C ILE A 148 10.23 -2.28 -3.15
N THR A 149 10.01 -3.36 -2.41
CA THR A 149 8.87 -3.54 -1.48
C THR A 149 9.29 -4.43 -0.29
N GLY A 150 8.36 -5.13 0.35
CA GLY A 150 8.59 -6.00 1.50
C GLY A 150 7.66 -5.62 2.64
N GLY A 151 8.25 -5.20 3.76
CA GLY A 151 7.57 -4.39 4.76
C GLY A 151 7.35 -2.97 4.23
N ASP A 152 8.23 -2.05 4.61
CA ASP A 152 8.32 -0.72 3.97
C ASP A 152 9.78 -0.46 3.54
N PRO A 153 10.07 -0.34 2.23
CA PRO A 153 11.42 -0.22 1.73
C PRO A 153 12.12 1.07 2.18
N LEU A 154 11.36 2.13 2.53
CA LEU A 154 11.94 3.36 3.07
C LEU A 154 12.30 3.25 4.55
N MET A 155 12.10 2.09 5.18
CA MET A 155 12.77 1.76 6.44
C MET A 155 14.29 1.68 6.27
N LEU A 156 14.78 1.39 5.07
CA LEU A 156 16.20 1.55 4.73
C LEU A 156 16.63 2.99 4.94
N GLY A 157 17.80 3.19 5.55
CA GLY A 157 18.39 4.53 5.65
C GLY A 157 18.84 5.06 4.28
N PRO A 158 18.94 6.39 4.10
CA PRO A 158 19.31 7.02 2.82
C PRO A 158 20.56 6.41 2.17
N ARG A 159 21.59 6.11 2.97
CA ARG A 159 22.83 5.47 2.48
C ARG A 159 22.56 4.11 1.80
N ARG A 160 21.71 3.26 2.38
CA ARG A 160 21.41 1.93 1.81
C ARG A 160 20.58 2.05 0.53
N ILE A 161 19.66 3.00 0.47
CA ILE A 161 18.87 3.28 -0.74
C ILE A 161 19.80 3.76 -1.87
N GLY A 162 20.71 4.71 -1.58
CA GLY A 162 21.66 5.20 -2.56
C GLY A 162 22.58 4.10 -3.10
N LEU A 163 23.09 3.20 -2.24
CA LEU A 163 23.88 2.05 -2.68
C LEU A 163 23.07 1.09 -3.57
N LEU A 164 21.82 0.83 -3.21
CA LEU A 164 20.94 -0.04 -4.00
C LEU A 164 20.64 0.55 -5.39
N LEU A 165 20.29 1.84 -5.46
CA LEU A 165 20.05 2.51 -6.74
C LEU A 165 21.32 2.62 -7.60
N ALA A 166 22.49 2.85 -6.98
CA ALA A 166 23.76 2.87 -7.68
C ALA A 166 24.09 1.48 -8.28
N ALA A 167 23.82 0.40 -7.55
CA ALA A 167 24.03 -0.95 -8.07
C ALA A 167 23.05 -1.29 -9.21
N LEU A 168 21.77 -0.93 -9.07
CA LEU A 168 20.78 -1.09 -10.13
C LEU A 168 21.13 -0.25 -11.36
N ALA A 169 21.77 0.92 -11.20
CA ALA A 169 22.19 1.77 -12.32
C ALA A 169 23.27 1.11 -13.19
N GLY A 170 23.97 0.09 -12.69
CA GLY A 170 24.87 -0.74 -13.49
C GLY A 170 24.17 -1.74 -14.40
N ILE A 171 22.84 -1.88 -14.30
CA ILE A 171 22.04 -2.83 -15.10
C ILE A 171 21.36 -2.08 -16.24
N ALA A 172 21.93 -2.19 -17.45
CA ALA A 172 21.58 -1.35 -18.59
C ALA A 172 20.15 -1.54 -19.13
N HIS A 173 19.53 -2.70 -18.89
CA HIS A 173 18.20 -3.03 -19.43
C HIS A 173 17.03 -2.60 -18.52
N LEU A 174 17.30 -1.94 -17.39
CA LEU A 174 16.23 -1.43 -16.52
C LEU A 174 15.68 -0.09 -17.04
N ASP A 175 14.35 0.00 -17.13
CA ASP A 175 13.62 1.23 -17.46
C ASP A 175 13.03 1.91 -16.22
N VAL A 176 12.63 1.12 -15.22
CA VAL A 176 11.91 1.62 -14.04
C VAL A 176 12.38 0.96 -12.75
N VAL A 177 12.60 1.76 -11.72
CA VAL A 177 12.70 1.30 -10.32
C VAL A 177 11.56 1.94 -9.52
N ARG A 178 10.67 1.12 -8.96
CA ARG A 178 9.50 1.63 -8.22
C ARG A 178 9.54 1.23 -6.76
N PHE A 179 9.44 2.19 -5.84
CA PHE A 179 9.30 1.92 -4.41
C PHE A 179 7.83 1.84 -4.02
N HIS A 180 7.43 0.82 -3.26
CA HIS A 180 6.11 0.74 -2.65
C HIS A 180 6.24 0.99 -1.15
N THR A 181 5.76 2.14 -0.67
CA THR A 181 6.00 2.61 0.70
C THR A 181 4.73 3.18 1.33
N ARG A 182 4.66 3.16 2.66
CA ARG A 182 3.69 3.91 3.44
C ARG A 182 4.36 5.00 4.29
N LEU A 183 5.69 5.08 4.28
CA LEU A 183 6.47 5.95 5.16
C LEU A 183 6.04 7.43 5.16
N PRO A 184 5.70 8.06 4.01
CA PRO A 184 5.21 9.46 4.02
C PRO A 184 3.95 9.68 4.87
N VAL A 185 3.14 8.63 5.08
CA VAL A 185 1.93 8.67 5.91
C VAL A 185 2.25 8.35 7.36
N VAL A 186 3.04 7.30 7.61
CA VAL A 186 3.23 6.75 8.97
C VAL A 186 4.37 7.42 9.74
N ALA A 187 5.34 8.01 9.04
CA ALA A 187 6.48 8.74 9.60
C ALA A 187 6.98 9.83 8.62
N PRO A 188 6.16 10.84 8.28
CA PRO A 188 6.50 11.93 7.36
C PRO A 188 7.81 12.68 7.66
N ASP A 189 8.24 12.74 8.92
CA ASP A 189 9.50 13.35 9.34
C ASP A 189 10.73 12.62 8.77
N ARG A 190 10.61 11.34 8.44
CA ARG A 190 11.68 10.57 7.78
C ARG A 190 11.82 10.87 6.28
N ILE A 191 10.89 11.61 5.71
CA ILE A 191 10.99 12.14 4.34
C ILE A 191 11.70 13.49 4.43
N ASP A 192 12.96 13.45 4.88
CA ASP A 192 13.85 14.60 4.99
C ASP A 192 14.67 14.81 3.71
N ALA A 193 15.54 15.82 3.71
CA ALA A 193 16.37 16.13 2.54
C ALA A 193 17.31 14.97 2.15
N ALA A 194 17.81 14.20 3.12
CA ALA A 194 18.71 13.08 2.85
C ALA A 194 17.96 11.91 2.21
N MET A 195 16.76 11.60 2.70
CA MET A 195 15.89 10.57 2.12
C MET A 195 15.47 10.93 0.70
N VAL A 196 15.02 12.17 0.49
CA VAL A 196 14.63 12.65 -0.84
C VAL A 196 15.79 12.57 -1.82
N ALA A 197 16.99 13.04 -1.42
CA ALA A 197 18.19 12.96 -2.26
C ALA A 197 18.58 11.51 -2.59
N ALA A 198 18.44 10.59 -1.64
CA ALA A 198 18.76 9.18 -1.86
C ALA A 198 17.78 8.47 -2.80
N LEU A 199 16.55 8.97 -2.95
CA LEU A 199 15.55 8.43 -3.87
C LEU A 199 15.69 8.94 -5.31
N CYS A 200 16.41 10.05 -5.51
CA CYS A 200 16.72 10.52 -6.84
C CYS A 200 17.66 9.51 -7.54
N PRO A 201 17.37 9.09 -8.78
CA PRO A 201 18.25 8.20 -9.51
C PRO A 201 19.62 8.86 -9.71
N PRO A 202 20.72 8.08 -9.67
CA PRO A 202 22.03 8.62 -9.97
C PRO A 202 22.12 9.04 -11.45
N PRO A 203 22.96 10.03 -11.82
CA PRO A 203 22.98 10.60 -13.17
C PRO A 203 23.18 9.62 -14.33
N GLN A 204 23.87 8.51 -14.06
CA GLN A 204 24.15 7.44 -15.03
C GLN A 204 23.04 6.39 -15.15
N ALA A 205 21.99 6.46 -14.34
CA ALA A 205 20.90 5.49 -14.39
C ALA A 205 20.13 5.60 -15.70
N GLY A 206 19.96 4.47 -16.39
CA GLY A 206 19.08 4.35 -17.56
C GLY A 206 17.58 4.28 -17.22
N PHE A 207 17.24 4.19 -15.92
CA PHE A 207 15.86 4.05 -15.45
C PHE A 207 15.33 5.31 -14.77
N SER A 208 14.00 5.40 -14.69
CA SER A 208 13.29 6.37 -13.84
C SER A 208 12.92 5.78 -12.48
N VAL A 209 12.94 6.59 -11.42
CA VAL A 209 12.43 6.19 -10.10
C VAL A 209 10.99 6.65 -9.92
N TRP A 210 10.11 5.73 -9.50
CA TRP A 210 8.71 6.00 -9.16
C TRP A 210 8.43 5.63 -7.71
N LEU A 211 7.49 6.32 -7.07
CA LEU A 211 7.03 5.96 -5.73
C LEU A 211 5.53 5.71 -5.73
N ALA A 212 5.13 4.50 -5.33
CA ALA A 212 3.76 4.20 -4.98
C ALA A 212 3.59 4.31 -3.46
N VAL A 213 2.85 5.34 -3.04
CA VAL A 213 2.55 5.63 -1.63
C VAL A 213 1.21 5.01 -1.27
N GLN A 214 1.16 4.22 -0.20
CA GLN A 214 -0.10 3.64 0.26
C GLN A 214 -0.90 4.65 1.09
N ILE A 215 -2.09 5.04 0.64
CA ILE A 215 -2.97 6.02 1.28
C ILE A 215 -4.42 5.56 1.14
N ASN A 216 -5.15 5.49 2.25
CA ASN A 216 -6.49 4.92 2.34
C ASN A 216 -7.57 5.91 2.74
N HIS A 217 -7.23 7.03 3.37
CA HIS A 217 -8.24 8.01 3.80
C HIS A 217 -7.71 9.45 3.67
N ALA A 218 -8.58 10.41 3.33
CA ALA A 218 -8.16 11.81 3.13
C ALA A 218 -7.55 12.44 4.40
N ARG A 219 -7.96 11.96 5.59
CA ARG A 219 -7.37 12.38 6.89
C ARG A 219 -5.89 12.00 7.03
N GLU A 220 -5.41 10.99 6.30
CA GLU A 220 -3.99 10.63 6.28
C GLU A 220 -3.14 11.67 5.53
N LEU A 221 -3.75 12.54 4.73
CA LEU A 221 -3.09 13.68 4.06
C LEU A 221 -2.97 14.90 4.99
N ALA A 222 -2.70 14.66 6.27
CA ALA A 222 -2.45 15.71 7.26
C ALA A 222 -1.26 16.59 6.83
N PRO A 223 -1.11 17.81 7.38
CA PRO A 223 -0.10 18.78 6.92
C PRO A 223 1.33 18.21 6.82
N ALA A 224 1.76 17.38 7.77
CA ALA A 224 3.08 16.76 7.74
C ALA A 224 3.26 15.79 6.55
N THR A 225 2.25 14.97 6.27
CA THR A 225 2.24 14.06 5.10
C THR A 225 2.16 14.83 3.79
N ALA A 226 1.32 15.87 3.71
CA ALA A 226 1.26 16.73 2.54
C ALA A 226 2.62 17.39 2.24
N GLN A 227 3.34 17.87 3.27
CA GLN A 227 4.69 18.42 3.11
C GLN A 227 5.71 17.36 2.68
N ALA A 228 5.64 16.14 3.23
CA ALA A 228 6.50 15.03 2.81
C ALA A 228 6.29 14.67 1.33
N LEU A 229 5.04 14.61 0.88
CA LEU A 229 4.68 14.37 -0.53
C LEU A 229 5.12 15.53 -1.44
N ALA A 230 4.98 16.78 -0.97
CA ALA A 230 5.47 17.95 -1.69
C ALA A 230 7.00 17.88 -1.90
N ARG A 231 7.77 17.58 -0.85
CA ARG A 231 9.23 17.41 -0.94
C ARG A 231 9.65 16.35 -1.97
N LEU A 232 8.90 15.26 -2.08
CA LEU A 232 9.15 14.22 -3.08
C LEU A 232 8.77 14.68 -4.49
N THR A 233 7.61 15.32 -4.67
CA THR A 233 7.14 15.77 -6.00
C THR A 233 7.92 16.95 -6.54
N ASP A 234 8.47 17.82 -5.68
CA ASP A 234 9.28 18.98 -6.06
C ASP A 234 10.65 18.59 -6.66
N THR A 235 11.11 17.36 -6.46
CA THR A 235 12.30 16.83 -7.16
C THR A 235 11.97 16.23 -8.54
N GLY A 236 10.70 16.23 -8.92
CA GLY A 236 10.24 15.61 -10.18
C GLY A 236 9.94 14.12 -10.07
N LEU A 237 10.04 13.49 -8.89
CA LEU A 237 9.68 12.09 -8.71
C LEU A 237 8.17 11.88 -8.95
N PRO A 238 7.76 11.02 -9.88
CA PRO A 238 6.36 10.69 -10.09
C PRO A 238 5.80 9.89 -8.90
N LEU A 239 4.68 10.36 -8.35
CA LEU A 239 4.00 9.70 -7.25
C LEU A 239 2.68 9.04 -7.69
N LEU A 240 2.50 7.79 -7.27
CA LEU A 240 1.29 6.99 -7.44
C LEU A 240 0.67 6.73 -6.06
N ALA A 241 -0.65 6.63 -5.97
CA ALA A 241 -1.33 6.18 -4.75
C ALA A 241 -1.80 4.73 -4.91
N GLN A 242 -1.43 3.89 -3.94
CA GLN A 242 -2.05 2.58 -3.73
C GLN A 242 -3.06 2.71 -2.60
N THR A 243 -4.33 2.53 -2.92
CA THR A 243 -5.43 2.54 -1.95
C THR A 243 -5.98 1.13 -1.84
N VAL A 244 -6.33 0.69 -0.64
CA VAL A 244 -7.07 -0.57 -0.42
C VAL A 244 -8.51 -0.20 -0.07
N LEU A 245 -9.49 -0.87 -0.69
CA LEU A 245 -10.90 -0.68 -0.38
C LEU A 245 -11.22 -1.41 0.93
N LEU A 246 -11.42 -0.66 2.01
CA LEU A 246 -11.57 -1.19 3.36
C LEU A 246 -12.95 -0.82 3.91
N LYS A 247 -13.70 -1.85 4.28
CA LYS A 247 -15.01 -1.72 4.93
C LYS A 247 -14.89 -0.94 6.24
N GLY A 248 -15.75 0.07 6.42
CA GLY A 248 -15.73 0.97 7.57
C GLY A 248 -14.59 2.00 7.58
N VAL A 249 -13.83 2.13 6.49
CA VAL A 249 -12.75 3.13 6.38
C VAL A 249 -12.96 4.02 5.15
N ASN A 250 -13.09 3.43 3.97
CA ASN A 250 -13.21 4.16 2.71
C ASN A 250 -14.17 3.49 1.73
N ASP A 251 -15.10 2.68 2.22
CA ASP A 251 -16.11 1.94 1.45
C ASP A 251 -17.32 2.80 1.04
N SER A 252 -17.14 4.11 0.87
CA SER A 252 -18.16 5.03 0.38
C SER A 252 -17.67 5.88 -0.79
N ALA A 253 -18.56 6.19 -1.73
CA ALA A 253 -18.22 7.01 -2.89
C ALA A 253 -17.79 8.42 -2.47
N ALA A 254 -18.39 8.99 -1.42
CA ALA A 254 -18.03 10.31 -0.91
C ALA A 254 -16.61 10.31 -0.30
N THR A 255 -16.27 9.28 0.47
CA THR A 255 -14.94 9.14 1.10
C THR A 255 -13.85 8.95 0.04
N LEU A 256 -14.07 8.06 -0.93
CA LEU A 256 -13.11 7.82 -2.01
C LEU A 256 -12.98 9.02 -2.94
N GLU A 257 -14.07 9.72 -3.25
CA GLU A 257 -14.03 10.96 -4.00
C GLU A 257 -13.16 12.02 -3.31
N ALA A 258 -13.38 12.23 -2.01
CA ALA A 258 -12.59 13.16 -1.21
C ALA A 258 -11.10 12.79 -1.21
N LEU A 259 -10.78 11.51 -0.99
CA LEU A 259 -9.42 11.00 -1.03
C LEU A 259 -8.76 11.22 -2.39
N PHE A 260 -9.37 10.77 -3.48
CA PHE A 260 -8.75 10.81 -4.80
C PHE A 260 -8.57 12.24 -5.32
N ARG A 261 -9.51 13.15 -5.02
CA ARG A 261 -9.32 14.58 -5.32
C ARG A 261 -8.18 15.18 -4.49
N ALA A 262 -8.07 14.82 -3.21
CA ALA A 262 -7.00 15.30 -2.34
C ALA A 262 -5.63 14.80 -2.82
N LEU A 263 -5.52 13.54 -3.25
CA LEU A 263 -4.29 12.97 -3.82
C LEU A 263 -3.84 13.74 -5.07
N VAL A 264 -4.75 14.00 -6.01
CA VAL A 264 -4.43 14.75 -7.23
C VAL A 264 -3.95 16.18 -6.91
N ARG A 265 -4.56 16.86 -5.93
CA ARG A 265 -4.09 18.18 -5.47
C ARG A 265 -2.66 18.15 -4.94
N GLN A 266 -2.23 17.01 -4.38
CA GLN A 266 -0.85 16.81 -3.90
C GLN A 266 0.09 16.25 -4.98
N ARG A 267 -0.30 16.29 -6.27
CA ARG A 267 0.46 15.70 -7.39
C ARG A 267 0.72 14.20 -7.23
N VAL A 268 -0.16 13.49 -6.52
CA VAL A 268 -0.15 12.02 -6.41
C VAL A 268 -1.27 11.46 -7.28
N ARG A 269 -0.93 10.63 -8.26
CA ARG A 269 -1.93 10.01 -9.16
C ARG A 269 -2.55 8.79 -8.49
N PRO A 270 -3.88 8.72 -8.29
CA PRO A 270 -4.56 7.48 -7.91
C PRO A 270 -4.24 6.37 -8.92
N TYR A 271 -3.59 5.31 -8.46
CA TYR A 271 -3.12 4.22 -9.33
C TYR A 271 -4.03 3.01 -9.22
N TYR A 272 -4.02 2.38 -8.05
CA TYR A 272 -4.86 1.22 -7.77
C TYR A 272 -5.78 1.47 -6.59
N LEU A 273 -7.02 1.02 -6.74
CA LEU A 273 -7.88 0.63 -5.64
C LEU A 273 -7.81 -0.90 -5.56
N HIS A 274 -7.20 -1.44 -4.52
CA HIS A 274 -7.07 -2.87 -4.30
C HIS A 274 -8.33 -3.41 -3.61
N HIS A 275 -8.90 -4.48 -4.16
CA HIS A 275 -9.79 -5.34 -3.40
C HIS A 275 -8.98 -6.05 -2.29
N PRO A 276 -9.47 -6.15 -1.05
CA PRO A 276 -8.72 -6.77 0.04
C PRO A 276 -8.36 -8.23 -0.24
N ASP A 277 -7.09 -8.56 -0.01
CA ASP A 277 -6.57 -9.92 -0.16
C ASP A 277 -7.13 -10.87 0.93
N LEU A 278 -6.98 -12.17 0.69
CA LEU A 278 -7.47 -13.23 1.59
C LEU A 278 -6.53 -13.48 2.79
N ALA A 279 -6.07 -12.44 3.48
CA ALA A 279 -5.13 -12.60 4.59
C ALA A 279 -5.85 -12.97 5.91
N PRO A 280 -5.26 -13.84 6.77
CA PRO A 280 -5.88 -14.29 8.01
C PRO A 280 -6.24 -13.13 8.93
N GLY A 281 -7.46 -13.12 9.47
CA GLY A 281 -7.88 -12.09 10.43
C GLY A 281 -8.10 -10.71 9.81
N THR A 282 -8.26 -10.62 8.48
CA THR A 282 -8.57 -9.36 7.77
C THR A 282 -9.96 -9.35 7.14
N GLY A 283 -10.72 -10.45 7.29
CA GLY A 283 -12.00 -10.66 6.62
C GLY A 283 -13.07 -9.60 6.94
N HIS A 284 -13.00 -8.93 8.09
CA HIS A 284 -13.92 -7.86 8.47
C HIS A 284 -13.72 -6.57 7.66
N PHE A 285 -12.56 -6.37 7.04
CA PHE A 285 -12.31 -5.25 6.11
C PHE A 285 -12.83 -5.49 4.69
N ARG A 286 -13.23 -6.72 4.35
CA ARG A 286 -13.51 -7.13 2.97
C ARG A 286 -14.96 -6.82 2.58
N PRO A 287 -15.23 -5.84 1.70
CA PRO A 287 -16.55 -5.74 1.06
C PRO A 287 -16.70 -6.85 0.02
N SER A 288 -17.92 -7.08 -0.45
CA SER A 288 -18.18 -7.89 -1.63
C SER A 288 -17.64 -7.23 -2.89
N LEU A 289 -17.34 -8.03 -3.92
CA LEU A 289 -16.99 -7.51 -5.24
C LEU A 289 -18.12 -6.68 -5.86
N ALA A 290 -19.38 -7.02 -5.59
CA ALA A 290 -20.53 -6.27 -6.08
C ALA A 290 -20.54 -4.84 -5.52
N GLU A 291 -20.28 -4.67 -4.22
CA GLU A 291 -20.16 -3.36 -3.56
C GLU A 291 -19.01 -2.54 -4.16
N GLY A 292 -17.82 -3.15 -4.33
CA GLY A 292 -16.68 -2.48 -4.95
C GLY A 292 -16.95 -2.03 -6.39
N ARG A 293 -17.60 -2.86 -7.21
CA ARG A 293 -18.01 -2.51 -8.58
C ARG A 293 -19.03 -1.38 -8.62
N ALA A 294 -20.01 -1.40 -7.72
CA ALA A 294 -21.01 -0.34 -7.60
C ALA A 294 -20.37 1.01 -7.20
N LEU A 295 -19.42 0.98 -6.26
CA LEU A 295 -18.63 2.16 -5.89
C LEU A 295 -17.88 2.74 -7.10
N MET A 296 -17.17 1.90 -7.84
CA MET A 296 -16.42 2.34 -9.03
C MET A 296 -17.31 2.92 -10.13
N ARG A 297 -18.53 2.38 -10.31
CA ARG A 297 -19.53 2.95 -11.24
C ARG A 297 -19.94 4.35 -10.80
N THR A 298 -20.20 4.53 -9.51
CA THR A 298 -20.55 5.85 -8.94
C THR A 298 -19.41 6.85 -9.11
N LEU A 299 -18.17 6.43 -8.84
CA LEU A 299 -16.99 7.30 -8.94
C LEU A 299 -16.68 7.73 -10.38
N ARG A 300 -16.99 6.91 -11.39
CA ARG A 300 -16.77 7.25 -12.81
C ARG A 300 -17.47 8.55 -13.22
N GLY A 301 -18.67 8.82 -12.69
CA GLY A 301 -19.41 10.04 -12.98
C GLY A 301 -18.97 11.25 -12.16
N ARG A 302 -18.29 11.02 -11.04
CA ARG A 302 -17.87 12.08 -10.10
C ARG A 302 -16.45 12.56 -10.34
N LEU A 303 -15.54 11.65 -10.66
CA LEU A 303 -14.11 11.94 -10.78
C LEU A 303 -13.67 12.17 -12.21
N SER A 304 -12.73 13.10 -12.40
CA SER A 304 -11.98 13.24 -13.64
C SER A 304 -11.13 11.99 -13.91
N GLY A 305 -10.80 11.73 -15.17
CA GLY A 305 -10.01 10.56 -15.56
C GLY A 305 -8.67 10.40 -14.82
N ILE A 306 -7.96 11.49 -14.51
CA ILE A 306 -6.69 11.46 -13.76
C ILE A 306 -6.86 11.03 -12.29
N ALA A 307 -8.06 11.24 -11.72
CA ALA A 307 -8.37 10.95 -10.32
C ALA A 307 -9.02 9.56 -10.14
N LEU A 308 -9.39 8.87 -11.22
CA LEU A 308 -10.04 7.57 -11.11
C LEU A 308 -8.98 6.45 -11.19
N PRO A 309 -8.80 5.64 -10.13
CA PRO A 309 -7.87 4.53 -10.15
C PRO A 309 -8.44 3.34 -10.92
N THR A 310 -7.58 2.38 -11.23
CA THR A 310 -8.02 1.04 -11.65
C THR A 310 -8.39 0.23 -10.41
N TYR A 311 -9.61 -0.33 -10.38
CA TYR A 311 -10.01 -1.26 -9.32
C TYR A 311 -9.53 -2.67 -9.65
N VAL A 312 -8.69 -3.24 -8.79
CA VAL A 312 -7.98 -4.50 -9.06
C VAL A 312 -8.17 -5.52 -7.96
N LEU A 313 -8.20 -6.78 -8.35
CA LEU A 313 -8.16 -7.95 -7.48
C LEU A 313 -6.88 -8.74 -7.79
N ASP A 314 -6.10 -9.09 -6.76
CA ASP A 314 -5.00 -10.06 -6.92
C ASP A 314 -5.60 -11.46 -6.81
N ILE A 315 -5.40 -12.28 -7.85
CA ILE A 315 -5.98 -13.62 -7.90
C ILE A 315 -5.19 -14.52 -6.91
N PRO A 316 -5.87 -15.17 -5.96
CA PRO A 316 -5.21 -16.07 -5.02
C PRO A 316 -4.36 -17.14 -5.71
N GLY A 317 -3.17 -17.40 -5.17
CA GLY A 317 -2.21 -18.32 -5.79
C GLY A 317 -1.20 -17.64 -6.74
N GLY A 318 -1.25 -16.31 -6.86
CA GLY A 318 -0.22 -15.54 -7.55
C GLY A 318 -0.39 -15.44 -9.07
N PHE A 319 -1.62 -15.58 -9.57
CA PHE A 319 -1.92 -15.36 -10.99
C PHE A 319 -1.97 -13.87 -11.37
N GLY A 320 -1.72 -12.97 -10.42
CA GLY A 320 -1.56 -11.55 -10.67
C GLY A 320 -2.83 -10.73 -10.50
N LYS A 321 -2.70 -9.44 -10.78
CA LYS A 321 -3.73 -8.43 -10.57
C LYS A 321 -4.59 -8.30 -11.82
N VAL A 322 -5.90 -8.40 -11.66
CA VAL A 322 -6.86 -8.20 -12.75
C VAL A 322 -7.79 -7.03 -12.44
N PRO A 323 -8.09 -6.15 -13.42
CA PRO A 323 -9.13 -5.14 -13.28
C PRO A 323 -10.50 -5.80 -13.07
N VAL A 324 -11.23 -5.38 -12.06
CA VAL A 324 -12.57 -5.89 -11.71
C VAL A 324 -13.58 -4.75 -11.64
N GLY A 325 -13.48 -3.80 -12.57
CA GLY A 325 -14.35 -2.63 -12.65
C GLY A 325 -15.79 -2.95 -13.06
N PRO A 326 -16.65 -1.92 -13.15
CA PRO A 326 -17.98 -2.04 -13.71
C PRO A 326 -17.93 -2.21 -15.23
N ASP A 327 -18.83 -3.03 -15.76
CA ASP A 327 -19.08 -3.12 -17.20
C ASP A 327 -19.97 -1.95 -17.64
N TYR A 328 -19.65 -1.39 -18.79
CA TYR A 328 -20.44 -0.32 -19.44
C TYR A 328 -20.98 -0.75 -20.80
N TRP A 329 -20.44 -1.80 -21.40
CA TRP A 329 -20.87 -2.35 -22.69
C TRP A 329 -21.70 -3.61 -22.46
N ASP A 330 -22.83 -3.70 -23.14
CA ASP A 330 -23.69 -4.87 -23.20
C ASP A 330 -23.76 -5.32 -24.67
N GLU A 331 -23.15 -6.48 -24.94
CA GLU A 331 -23.01 -7.02 -26.30
C GLU A 331 -24.33 -7.58 -26.85
N ASP A 332 -25.19 -8.14 -26.00
CA ASP A 332 -26.46 -8.71 -26.42
C ASP A 332 -27.43 -7.62 -26.91
N SER A 333 -27.41 -6.46 -26.25
CA SER A 333 -28.28 -5.33 -26.58
C SER A 333 -27.62 -4.26 -27.45
N LEU A 334 -26.32 -4.39 -27.73
CA LEU A 334 -25.51 -3.36 -28.40
C LEU A 334 -25.68 -1.98 -27.77
N THR A 335 -25.66 -1.93 -26.43
CA THR A 335 -25.81 -0.70 -25.68
C THR A 335 -24.60 -0.38 -24.82
N VAL A 336 -24.30 0.91 -24.70
CA VAL A 336 -23.36 1.43 -23.72
C VAL A 336 -24.13 2.20 -22.65
N THR A 337 -23.85 1.89 -21.38
CA THR A 337 -24.41 2.61 -20.23
C THR A 337 -23.45 3.73 -19.86
N ASP A 338 -23.93 4.97 -19.77
CA ASP A 338 -23.13 6.10 -19.34
C ASP A 338 -23.01 6.18 -17.80
N PRO A 339 -22.20 7.09 -17.24
CA PRO A 339 -22.04 7.22 -15.80
C PRO A 339 -23.30 7.66 -15.05
N SER A 340 -24.31 8.21 -15.73
CA SER A 340 -25.62 8.55 -15.16
C SER A 340 -26.60 7.37 -15.15
N GLY A 341 -26.20 6.23 -15.72
CA GLY A 341 -27.03 5.03 -15.85
C GLY A 341 -27.90 5.02 -17.11
N ARG A 342 -27.78 6.02 -17.99
CA ARG A 342 -28.54 6.05 -19.24
C ARG A 342 -27.90 5.11 -20.25
N ARG A 343 -28.72 4.26 -20.87
CA ARG A 343 -28.30 3.38 -21.96
C ARG A 343 -28.37 4.11 -23.30
N HIS A 344 -27.34 3.93 -24.11
CA HIS A 344 -27.23 4.49 -25.44
C HIS A 344 -26.99 3.35 -26.42
N SER A 345 -27.79 3.30 -27.49
CA SER A 345 -27.54 2.34 -28.57
C SER A 345 -26.24 2.72 -29.28
N ARG A 346 -25.39 1.73 -29.49
CA ARG A 346 -24.16 1.89 -30.28
C ARG A 346 -24.05 0.65 -31.18
N PRO A 347 -24.28 0.78 -32.50
CA PRO A 347 -24.16 -0.36 -33.41
C PRO A 347 -22.73 -0.93 -33.39
N GLN A 348 -22.61 -2.23 -33.66
CA GLN A 348 -21.32 -2.81 -34.02
C GLN A 348 -20.84 -2.09 -35.29
N GLY A 349 -19.61 -1.58 -35.24
CA GLY A 349 -18.99 -0.86 -36.36
C GLY A 349 -18.68 -1.77 -37.53
#